data_AF-A0A9P9BUJ5-F1
#
_entry.id   AF-A0A9P9BUJ5-F1
#
_cell.length_a   1.000
_cell.length_b   1.000
_cell.length_c   1.000
_cell.angle_alpha   90.00
_cell.angle_beta   90.00
_cell.angle_gamma   90.00
#
_symmetry.space_group_name_H-M   'P 1'
#
loop_
_entity.id
_entity.type
_entity.pdbx_description
1 polymer ?
#
loop_
_entity_poly.entity_id
_entity_poly.type
_entity_poly.pdbx_seq_one_letter_code
_entity_poly.pdbx_strand_id
1 'polypeptide(L)'
;MAHSPTTNQVSRASIFIRQTRSGEPFFVDHLNRGCSTSLMIEAAPGAKSARYTTRYTPPSSGNHYLSFSGIGPSKLFINGQLPYDIVIESVPSPVANSDLHLMLNIISGHIGLVTEAEMEADLLAEAVSIASSADAVICCVGSTVQWETEGQDLATRRSPNETRSQDRLIAAVAAANPRTIAWYAGQETGNAIANVLLGEVNPSGKLPVSWPRRIEDTPCYGNFGLDSYDSLEVEYVEGVFVGYRHYDQKYGSDEEVSFPFGYGLSFVTFAVNPTRIEGLISPPLDKARANNNNTSLISVTVSVRNISTVLGAETVQV
;
A
#
# COMPACT_ATOMS: atom_id res chain seq x y z
N MET A 1 -0.31 25.87 7.18
CA MET A 1 -1.53 26.61 7.53
C MET A 1 -2.67 25.61 7.63
N ALA A 2 -3.41 25.57 8.74
CA ALA A 2 -4.57 24.67 8.86
C ALA A 2 -5.71 25.21 7.98
N HIS A 3 -6.09 24.47 6.95
CA HIS A 3 -7.30 24.77 6.18
C HIS A 3 -8.51 24.71 7.13
N SER A 4 -9.24 25.82 7.22
CA SER A 4 -10.56 25.85 7.84
C SER A 4 -11.44 24.76 7.22
N PRO A 5 -12.17 23.96 8.00
CA PRO A 5 -13.06 22.96 7.44
C PRO A 5 -14.12 23.69 6.62
N THR A 6 -14.06 23.54 5.31
CA THR A 6 -15.15 23.90 4.41
C THR A 6 -16.40 23.18 4.91
N THR A 7 -17.51 23.91 5.01
CA THR A 7 -18.84 23.39 5.39
C THR A 7 -19.04 21.98 4.87
N ASN A 8 -19.27 21.01 5.77
CA ASN A 8 -19.47 19.59 5.46
C ASN A 8 -20.54 19.42 4.37
N GLN A 9 -20.12 19.40 3.11
CA GLN A 9 -20.98 19.03 2.00
C GLN A 9 -21.14 17.52 2.06
N VAL A 10 -22.39 17.06 2.19
CA VAL A 10 -22.73 15.64 2.14
C VAL A 10 -22.97 15.29 0.68
N SER A 11 -22.18 14.37 0.14
CA SER A 11 -22.47 13.75 -1.15
C SER A 11 -23.39 12.55 -0.92
N ARG A 12 -24.36 12.36 -1.82
CA ARG A 12 -25.34 11.27 -1.73
C ARG A 12 -25.30 10.41 -2.98
N ALA A 13 -25.22 9.11 -2.80
CA ALA A 13 -25.53 8.14 -3.85
C ALA A 13 -26.93 7.56 -3.63
N SER A 14 -27.76 7.66 -4.67
CA SER A 14 -29.07 7.02 -4.76
C SER A 14 -28.97 5.81 -5.68
N ILE A 15 -29.24 4.61 -5.16
CA ILE A 15 -29.08 3.34 -5.87
C ILE A 15 -30.45 2.77 -6.20
N PHE A 16 -30.67 2.41 -7.48
CA PHE A 16 -31.95 1.97 -7.99
C PHE A 16 -31.87 0.53 -8.52
N ILE A 17 -32.91 -0.26 -8.21
CA ILE A 17 -33.09 -1.63 -8.75
C ILE A 17 -33.59 -1.64 -10.22
N ARG A 18 -33.89 -0.48 -10.80
CA ARG A 18 -34.30 -0.30 -12.20
C ARG A 18 -33.33 0.62 -12.93
N GLN A 19 -33.06 0.34 -14.21
CA GLN A 19 -32.23 1.23 -15.04
C GLN A 19 -32.87 2.61 -15.27
N THR A 20 -34.19 2.68 -15.27
CA THR A 20 -34.96 3.93 -15.44
C THR A 20 -34.86 4.87 -14.23
N ARG A 21 -34.21 4.46 -13.13
CA ARG A 21 -34.15 5.20 -11.86
C ARG A 21 -35.54 5.54 -11.28
N SER A 22 -36.50 4.62 -11.45
CA SER A 22 -37.84 4.74 -10.88
C SER A 22 -38.03 3.82 -9.67
N GLY A 23 -38.89 4.23 -8.73
CA GLY A 23 -39.07 3.57 -7.44
C GLY A 23 -38.23 4.19 -6.32
N GLU A 24 -38.39 3.68 -5.10
CA GLU A 24 -37.63 4.11 -3.92
C GLU A 24 -36.16 3.63 -4.01
N PRO A 25 -35.17 4.54 -3.95
CA PRO A 25 -33.76 4.15 -3.96
C PRO A 25 -33.24 3.79 -2.57
N PHE A 26 -32.15 3.01 -2.54
CA PHE A 26 -31.29 2.90 -1.36
C PHE A 26 -30.28 4.05 -1.35
N PHE A 27 -30.01 4.62 -0.18
CA PHE A 27 -29.13 5.79 -0.05
C PHE A 27 -27.83 5.44 0.67
N VAL A 28 -26.73 5.96 0.13
CA VAL A 28 -25.43 6.02 0.81
C VAL A 28 -25.00 7.47 0.87
N ASP A 29 -24.85 7.99 2.08
CA ASP A 29 -24.32 9.33 2.32
C ASP A 29 -22.83 9.24 2.61
N HIS A 30 -22.05 10.16 2.03
CA HIS A 30 -20.62 10.29 2.28
C HIS A 30 -20.29 11.72 2.69
N LEU A 31 -19.44 11.84 3.70
CA LEU A 31 -18.91 13.14 4.13
C LEU A 31 -17.76 13.50 3.21
N ASN A 32 -17.86 14.66 2.55
CA ASN A 32 -16.76 15.16 1.72
C ASN A 32 -15.56 15.47 2.62
N ARG A 33 -14.42 14.83 2.36
CA ARG A 33 -13.16 15.08 3.07
C ARG A 33 -12.30 16.00 2.20
N GLY A 34 -12.51 17.31 2.32
CA GLY A 34 -11.77 18.30 1.55
C GLY A 34 -12.12 18.26 0.05
N CYS A 35 -11.11 18.05 -0.79
CA CYS A 35 -11.20 18.15 -2.26
C CYS A 35 -11.66 16.86 -2.98
N SER A 36 -12.01 15.80 -2.25
CA SER A 36 -12.49 14.55 -2.86
C SER A 36 -13.59 13.87 -2.05
N THR A 37 -14.41 13.09 -2.75
CA THR A 37 -15.39 12.19 -2.15
C THR A 37 -15.37 10.84 -2.86
N SER A 38 -15.16 9.79 -2.07
CA SER A 38 -15.23 8.40 -2.53
C SER A 38 -16.60 7.84 -2.21
N LEU A 39 -17.44 7.64 -3.23
CA LEU A 39 -18.69 6.88 -3.07
C LEU A 39 -18.45 5.46 -3.60
N MET A 40 -17.79 4.66 -2.77
CA MET A 40 -17.66 3.22 -2.99
C MET A 40 -19.01 2.57 -2.66
N ILE A 41 -19.71 2.08 -3.69
CA ILE A 41 -20.93 1.29 -3.54
C ILE A 41 -20.53 -0.18 -3.66
N GLU A 42 -19.96 -0.74 -2.58
CA GLU A 42 -19.58 -2.16 -2.56
C GLU A 42 -20.78 -3.10 -2.34
N ALA A 43 -21.94 -2.59 -1.93
CA ALA A 43 -22.95 -3.40 -1.25
C ALA A 43 -24.38 -3.36 -1.82
N ALA A 44 -24.58 -3.17 -3.13
CA ALA A 44 -25.93 -3.20 -3.71
C ALA A 44 -26.16 -4.35 -4.72
N PRO A 45 -26.25 -5.62 -4.27
CA PRO A 45 -26.71 -6.71 -5.11
C PRO A 45 -28.02 -6.37 -5.82
N GLY A 46 -28.05 -6.47 -7.14
CA GLY A 46 -29.23 -6.16 -7.96
C GLY A 46 -29.38 -4.69 -8.35
N ALA A 47 -28.43 -3.81 -8.04
CA ALA A 47 -28.41 -2.45 -8.55
C ALA A 47 -28.39 -2.44 -10.08
N LYS A 48 -29.25 -1.60 -10.69
CA LYS A 48 -29.35 -1.44 -12.14
C LYS A 48 -29.01 -0.01 -12.58
N SER A 49 -28.96 0.94 -11.66
CA SER A 49 -28.39 2.27 -11.90
C SER A 49 -28.07 2.96 -10.56
N ALA A 50 -27.16 3.92 -10.60
CA ALA A 50 -26.88 4.83 -9.51
C ALA A 50 -26.96 6.28 -9.98
N ARG A 51 -27.39 7.17 -9.10
CA ARG A 51 -27.30 8.62 -9.27
C ARG A 51 -26.52 9.19 -8.09
N TYR A 52 -25.38 9.78 -8.38
CA TYR A 52 -24.58 10.53 -7.43
C TYR A 52 -24.98 12.00 -7.53
N THR A 53 -25.26 12.62 -6.40
CA THR A 53 -25.57 14.04 -6.32
C THR A 53 -24.68 14.69 -5.28
N THR A 54 -23.99 15.75 -5.66
CA THR A 54 -23.26 16.60 -4.74
C THR A 54 -23.42 18.06 -5.13
N ARG A 55 -23.27 18.94 -4.15
CA ARG A 55 -23.18 20.39 -4.39
C ARG A 55 -21.76 20.81 -4.13
N TYR A 56 -21.21 21.61 -5.02
CA TYR A 56 -19.89 22.17 -4.89
C TYR A 56 -19.96 23.70 -4.84
N THR A 57 -19.23 24.29 -3.91
CA THR A 57 -19.05 25.74 -3.85
C THR A 57 -17.55 25.99 -3.88
N PRO A 58 -17.02 26.49 -5.02
CA PRO A 58 -15.59 26.75 -5.15
C PRO A 58 -15.09 27.65 -4.02
N PRO A 59 -13.94 27.33 -3.39
CA PRO A 59 -13.37 28.16 -2.33
C PRO A 59 -12.80 29.49 -2.87
N SER A 60 -12.54 29.58 -4.17
CA SER A 60 -12.01 30.77 -4.85
C SER A 60 -12.53 30.88 -6.29
N SER A 61 -12.36 32.03 -6.93
CA SER A 61 -12.63 32.22 -8.35
C SER A 61 -11.44 31.76 -9.20
N GLY A 62 -11.70 31.19 -10.38
CA GLY A 62 -10.66 30.73 -11.31
C GLY A 62 -10.97 29.35 -11.90
N ASN A 63 -9.98 28.76 -12.57
CA ASN A 63 -10.08 27.41 -13.12
C ASN A 63 -10.05 26.36 -11.99
N HIS A 64 -10.81 25.30 -12.20
CA HIS A 64 -10.90 24.17 -11.30
C HIS A 64 -10.88 22.89 -12.13
N TYR A 65 -10.21 21.86 -11.61
CA TYR A 65 -10.28 20.53 -12.16
C TYR A 65 -11.39 19.74 -11.48
N LEU A 66 -12.20 19.09 -12.30
CA LEU A 66 -13.14 18.06 -11.88
C LEU A 66 -12.69 16.74 -12.47
N SER A 67 -12.51 15.74 -11.61
CA SER A 67 -12.21 14.37 -12.02
C SER A 67 -13.37 13.45 -11.64
N PHE A 68 -13.66 12.51 -12.52
CA PHE A 68 -14.56 11.39 -12.22
C PHE A 68 -13.89 10.09 -12.68
N SER A 69 -13.85 9.11 -11.80
CA SER A 69 -13.49 7.73 -12.11
C SER A 69 -14.54 6.79 -11.53
N GLY A 70 -14.85 5.70 -12.22
CA GLY A 70 -15.92 4.80 -11.79
C GLY A 70 -16.05 3.58 -12.67
N ILE A 71 -16.92 2.67 -12.27
CA ILE A 71 -17.19 1.42 -12.99
C ILE A 71 -18.52 1.54 -13.72
N GLY A 72 -18.47 1.27 -15.01
CA GLY A 72 -19.62 1.28 -15.91
C GLY A 72 -19.88 2.63 -16.60
N PRO A 73 -20.69 2.63 -17.67
CA PRO A 73 -21.01 3.84 -18.41
C PRO A 73 -21.62 4.91 -17.50
N SER A 74 -21.05 6.11 -17.57
CA SER A 74 -21.42 7.22 -16.70
C SER A 74 -21.65 8.51 -17.49
N LYS A 75 -22.62 9.32 -17.06
CA LYS A 75 -22.89 10.67 -17.59
C LYS A 75 -22.77 11.68 -16.47
N LEU A 76 -21.94 12.70 -16.68
CA LEU A 76 -21.74 13.82 -15.76
C LEU A 76 -22.57 15.03 -16.23
N PHE A 77 -23.30 15.62 -15.29
CA PHE A 77 -24.04 16.86 -15.47
C PHE A 77 -23.61 17.86 -14.40
N ILE A 78 -23.39 19.11 -14.81
CA ILE A 78 -23.08 20.22 -13.92
C ILE A 78 -24.03 21.35 -14.29
N ASN A 79 -24.72 21.92 -13.32
CA ASN A 79 -25.52 23.13 -13.56
C ASN A 79 -24.58 24.32 -13.89
N GLY A 80 -25.11 25.35 -14.54
CA GLY A 80 -24.33 26.56 -14.85
C GLY A 80 -24.32 27.62 -13.75
N GLN A 81 -24.81 27.31 -12.54
CA GLN A 81 -25.10 28.29 -11.49
C GLN A 81 -24.50 27.86 -10.17
N LEU A 82 -23.99 28.82 -9.39
CA LEU A 82 -23.48 28.58 -8.05
C LEU A 82 -24.62 28.45 -7.03
N PRO A 83 -24.53 27.53 -6.05
CA PRO A 83 -23.54 26.44 -5.96
C PRO A 83 -23.74 25.41 -7.08
N TYR A 84 -22.63 24.83 -7.57
CA TYR A 84 -22.69 23.88 -8.66
C TYR A 84 -23.36 22.58 -8.21
N ASP A 85 -24.51 22.24 -8.80
CA ASP A 85 -25.13 20.92 -8.67
C ASP A 85 -24.44 19.97 -9.63
N ILE A 86 -23.75 18.98 -9.08
CA ILE A 86 -23.06 17.94 -9.83
C ILE A 86 -23.87 16.66 -9.71
N VAL A 87 -24.28 16.12 -10.85
CA VAL A 87 -25.01 14.86 -10.95
C VAL A 87 -24.24 13.90 -11.84
N ILE A 88 -23.96 12.71 -11.33
CA ILE A 88 -23.41 11.62 -12.13
C ILE A 88 -24.44 10.50 -12.17
N GLU A 89 -24.74 10.03 -13.37
CA GLU A 89 -25.62 8.89 -13.59
C GLU A 89 -24.81 7.74 -14.16
N SER A 90 -24.76 6.63 -13.42
CA SER A 90 -23.99 5.44 -13.80
C SER A 90 -24.92 4.23 -13.91
N VAL A 91 -24.59 3.34 -14.86
CA VAL A 91 -25.21 2.01 -14.97
C VAL A 91 -24.14 0.94 -14.79
N PRO A 92 -24.48 -0.28 -14.36
CA PRO A 92 -23.50 -1.34 -14.18
C PRO A 92 -22.70 -1.58 -15.45
N SER A 93 -21.42 -1.94 -15.28
CA SER A 93 -20.59 -2.33 -16.42
C SER A 93 -21.28 -3.46 -17.20
N PRO A 94 -21.58 -3.28 -18.50
CA PRO A 94 -22.16 -4.34 -19.33
C PRO A 94 -21.09 -5.35 -19.79
N VAL A 95 -19.82 -5.02 -19.59
CA VAL A 95 -18.67 -5.84 -19.94
C VAL A 95 -18.00 -6.30 -18.65
N ALA A 96 -17.69 -7.58 -18.53
CA ALA A 96 -16.79 -8.04 -17.50
C ALA A 96 -15.42 -7.36 -17.72
N ASN A 97 -14.78 -6.88 -16.65
CA ASN A 97 -13.33 -6.74 -16.67
C ASN A 97 -12.78 -8.10 -17.15
N SER A 98 -11.95 -8.08 -18.21
CA SER A 98 -11.08 -9.16 -18.67
C SER A 98 -11.14 -10.40 -17.77
N ASP A 99 -12.09 -11.28 -18.12
CA ASP A 99 -12.34 -12.65 -17.68
C ASP A 99 -12.47 -12.98 -16.18
N LEU A 100 -12.09 -12.11 -15.25
CA LEU A 100 -12.20 -12.32 -13.80
C LEU A 100 -13.61 -12.08 -13.24
N HIS A 101 -14.54 -11.52 -14.01
CA HIS A 101 -15.93 -11.19 -13.62
C HIS A 101 -16.08 -10.32 -12.36
N LEU A 102 -14.98 -9.91 -11.70
CA LEU A 102 -14.97 -9.19 -10.42
C LEU A 102 -15.76 -7.89 -10.49
N MET A 103 -15.85 -7.27 -11.67
CA MET A 103 -16.51 -5.98 -11.87
C MET A 103 -17.85 -6.07 -12.62
N LEU A 104 -18.30 -7.28 -12.99
CA LEU A 104 -19.55 -7.47 -13.71
C LEU A 104 -20.72 -7.14 -12.78
N ASN A 105 -21.66 -6.33 -13.27
CA ASN A 105 -22.81 -5.83 -12.49
C ASN A 105 -22.43 -4.93 -11.29
N ILE A 106 -21.20 -4.44 -11.20
CA ILE A 106 -20.79 -3.44 -10.19
C ILE A 106 -21.02 -2.02 -10.72
N ILE A 107 -21.37 -1.10 -9.81
CA ILE A 107 -21.41 0.35 -10.03
C ILE A 107 -20.56 1.01 -8.95
N SER A 108 -19.61 1.87 -9.32
CA SER A 108 -18.88 2.72 -8.36
C SER A 108 -18.57 4.08 -8.96
N GLY A 109 -18.25 5.06 -8.11
CA GLY A 109 -17.89 6.39 -8.55
C GLY A 109 -17.03 7.12 -7.51
N HIS A 110 -15.98 7.76 -7.98
CA HIS A 110 -15.13 8.67 -7.26
C HIS A 110 -15.14 10.01 -7.98
N ILE A 111 -15.38 11.09 -7.23
CA ILE A 111 -15.31 12.45 -7.78
C ILE A 111 -14.30 13.28 -6.98
N GLY A 112 -13.42 13.95 -7.71
CA GLY A 112 -12.42 14.88 -7.18
C GLY A 112 -12.67 16.29 -7.71
N LEU A 113 -12.44 17.28 -6.86
CA LEU A 113 -12.61 18.70 -7.13
C LEU A 113 -11.45 19.46 -6.51
N VAL A 114 -10.59 20.04 -7.34
CA VAL A 114 -9.39 20.76 -6.89
C VAL A 114 -9.22 22.05 -7.68
N THR A 115 -8.69 23.11 -7.07
CA THR A 115 -8.37 24.34 -7.80
C THR A 115 -7.21 24.10 -8.75
N GLU A 116 -7.13 24.84 -9.86
CA GLU A 116 -5.95 24.79 -10.75
C GLU A 116 -4.67 25.15 -9.99
N ALA A 117 -4.73 26.19 -9.14
CA ALA A 117 -3.60 26.63 -8.32
C ALA A 117 -3.08 25.54 -7.36
N GLU A 118 -3.97 24.76 -6.73
CA GLU A 118 -3.57 23.63 -5.87
C GLU A 118 -3.01 22.47 -6.68
N MET A 119 -3.62 22.15 -7.83
CA MET A 119 -3.20 21.02 -8.67
C MET A 119 -1.85 21.27 -9.34
N GLU A 120 -1.58 22.51 -9.73
CA GLU A 120 -0.36 22.92 -10.43
C GLU A 120 0.72 23.48 -9.49
N ALA A 121 0.51 23.44 -8.18
CA ALA A 121 1.48 23.91 -7.19
C ALA A 121 2.80 23.13 -7.28
N ASP A 122 3.93 23.84 -7.21
CA ASP A 122 5.26 23.24 -7.12
C ASP A 122 5.55 22.76 -5.68
N LEU A 123 4.89 21.67 -5.30
CA LEU A 123 5.05 21.06 -3.98
C LEU A 123 6.47 20.52 -3.73
N LEU A 124 7.23 20.23 -4.79
CA LEU A 124 8.60 19.76 -4.66
C LEU A 124 9.53 20.88 -4.18
N ALA A 125 9.45 22.06 -4.81
CA ALA A 125 10.24 23.22 -4.39
C ALA A 125 9.89 23.65 -2.96
N GLU A 126 8.60 23.63 -2.60
CA GLU A 126 8.15 23.90 -1.24
C GLU A 126 8.75 22.91 -0.23
N ALA A 127 8.67 21.60 -0.52
CA ALA A 127 9.22 20.56 0.35
C ALA A 127 10.75 20.71 0.54
N VAL A 128 11.48 21.02 -0.53
CA VAL A 128 12.94 21.26 -0.47
C VAL A 128 13.26 22.50 0.36
N SER A 129 12.49 23.58 0.21
CA SER A 129 12.68 24.80 0.98
C SER A 129 12.49 24.55 2.48
N ILE A 130 11.41 23.87 2.87
CA ILE A 130 11.14 23.49 4.26
C ILE A 130 12.27 22.60 4.79
N ALA A 131 12.64 21.56 4.04
CA ALA A 131 13.69 20.62 4.42
C ALA A 131 15.03 21.32 4.72
N SER A 132 15.43 22.29 3.89
CA SER A 132 16.68 23.02 4.05
C SER A 132 16.78 23.84 5.35
N SER A 133 15.63 24.21 5.93
CA SER A 133 15.54 25.02 7.15
C SER A 133 15.32 24.20 8.42
N ALA A 134 15.01 22.91 8.29
CA ALA A 134 14.68 22.03 9.41
C ALA A 134 15.94 21.39 10.03
N ASP A 135 15.90 21.06 11.32
CA ASP A 135 17.00 20.34 12.00
C ASP A 135 17.13 18.87 11.53
N ALA A 136 16.01 18.27 11.16
CA ALA A 136 15.87 16.93 10.61
C ALA A 136 14.54 16.83 9.84
N VAL A 137 14.43 15.87 8.92
CA VAL A 137 13.24 15.69 8.08
C VAL A 137 12.72 14.26 8.18
N ILE A 138 11.41 14.14 8.34
CA ILE A 138 10.67 12.89 8.22
C ILE A 138 9.91 12.95 6.89
N CYS A 139 10.39 12.20 5.89
CA CYS A 139 9.78 12.14 4.56
C CYS A 139 8.84 10.94 4.49
N CYS A 140 7.53 11.19 4.55
CA CYS A 140 6.52 10.14 4.48
C CYS A 140 6.23 9.80 3.02
N VAL A 141 6.57 8.58 2.61
CA VAL A 141 6.48 8.07 1.23
C VAL A 141 5.93 6.65 1.24
N GLY A 142 5.44 6.17 0.10
CA GLY A 142 4.97 4.79 -0.02
C GLY A 142 3.93 4.60 -1.10
N SER A 143 3.38 3.39 -1.16
CA SER A 143 2.24 3.04 -1.99
C SER A 143 0.95 3.39 -1.25
N THR A 144 -0.11 3.50 -2.02
CA THR A 144 -1.48 3.60 -1.54
C THR A 144 -2.22 2.37 -2.03
N VAL A 145 -3.43 2.14 -1.52
CA VAL A 145 -4.33 1.09 -2.01
C VAL A 145 -4.68 1.22 -3.51
N GLN A 146 -4.40 2.38 -4.13
CA GLN A 146 -4.57 2.56 -5.58
C GLN A 146 -3.40 1.98 -6.37
N TRP A 147 -2.24 1.82 -5.73
CA TRP A 147 -1.01 1.34 -6.36
C TRP A 147 -0.77 -0.14 -6.08
N GLU A 148 -0.95 -0.55 -4.82
CA GLU A 148 -0.94 -1.96 -4.41
C GLU A 148 -2.39 -2.35 -4.10
N THR A 149 -3.08 -2.88 -5.11
CA THR A 149 -4.49 -3.25 -5.04
C THR A 149 -4.69 -4.73 -5.29
N GLU A 150 -5.68 -5.32 -4.64
CA GLU A 150 -6.18 -6.63 -5.05
C GLU A 150 -6.71 -6.57 -6.49
N GLY A 151 -6.45 -7.64 -7.26
CA GLY A 151 -6.90 -7.77 -8.64
C GLY A 151 -5.92 -7.25 -9.69
N GLN A 152 -4.79 -6.65 -9.30
CA GLN A 152 -3.74 -6.26 -10.23
C GLN A 152 -2.35 -6.27 -9.56
N ASP A 153 -1.37 -6.83 -10.26
CA ASP A 153 0.03 -6.76 -9.84
C ASP A 153 0.71 -5.45 -10.22
N LEU A 154 1.78 -5.11 -9.49
CA LEU A 154 2.63 -3.98 -9.81
C LEU A 154 3.39 -4.23 -11.12
N ALA A 155 3.25 -3.33 -12.10
CA ALA A 155 4.01 -3.39 -13.34
C ALA A 155 5.53 -3.21 -13.12
N THR A 156 5.93 -2.43 -12.10
CA THR A 156 7.33 -2.30 -11.66
C THR A 156 7.41 -2.07 -10.16
N ARG A 157 8.55 -2.42 -9.53
CA ARG A 157 8.82 -2.13 -8.09
C ARG A 157 9.26 -0.69 -7.81
N ARG A 158 9.32 0.17 -8.82
CA ARG A 158 9.76 1.57 -8.68
C ARG A 158 8.55 2.46 -8.38
N SER A 159 8.78 3.64 -7.80
CA SER A 159 7.69 4.57 -7.47
C SER A 159 6.78 4.79 -8.70
N PRO A 160 5.46 4.56 -8.56
CA PRO A 160 4.56 4.43 -9.70
C PRO A 160 4.11 5.80 -10.21
N ASN A 161 4.96 6.41 -11.02
CA ASN A 161 4.57 7.28 -12.13
C ASN A 161 5.73 7.38 -13.12
N GLU A 162 5.43 7.71 -14.38
CA GLU A 162 6.45 7.99 -15.40
C GLU A 162 7.47 9.05 -14.93
N THR A 163 7.07 9.88 -13.96
CA THR A 163 7.84 11.00 -13.38
C THR A 163 8.74 10.63 -12.20
N ARG A 164 8.65 9.41 -11.64
CA ARG A 164 9.31 8.97 -10.39
C ARG A 164 9.21 10.01 -9.26
N SER A 165 8.03 10.59 -9.05
CA SER A 165 7.90 11.80 -8.23
C SER A 165 8.31 11.59 -6.77
N GLN A 166 8.05 10.42 -6.18
CA GLN A 166 8.49 10.16 -4.80
C GLN A 166 10.00 9.90 -4.72
N ASP A 167 10.60 9.16 -5.65
CA ASP A 167 12.07 9.00 -5.70
C ASP A 167 12.76 10.36 -5.84
N ARG A 168 12.22 11.23 -6.71
CA ARG A 168 12.71 12.60 -6.91
C ARG A 168 12.55 13.45 -5.66
N LEU A 169 11.41 13.33 -4.97
CA LEU A 169 11.17 14.02 -3.70
C LEU A 169 12.17 13.58 -2.64
N ILE A 170 12.34 12.27 -2.41
CA ILE A 170 13.28 11.72 -1.44
C ILE A 170 14.70 12.20 -1.73
N ALA A 171 15.13 12.09 -2.99
CA ALA A 171 16.47 12.51 -3.40
C ALA A 171 16.69 14.01 -3.19
N ALA A 172 15.73 14.85 -3.57
CA ALA A 172 15.83 16.30 -3.43
C ALA A 172 15.82 16.74 -1.95
N VAL A 173 14.94 16.15 -1.13
CA VAL A 173 14.84 16.43 0.31
C VAL A 173 16.09 15.96 1.03
N ALA A 174 16.58 14.75 0.76
CA ALA A 174 17.80 14.22 1.37
C ALA A 174 19.05 15.02 0.97
N ALA A 175 19.09 15.53 -0.26
CA ALA A 175 20.15 16.43 -0.71
C ALA A 175 20.09 17.81 -0.01
N ALA A 176 18.88 18.33 0.25
CA ALA A 176 18.69 19.57 0.98
C ALA A 176 18.96 19.42 2.49
N ASN A 177 18.70 18.24 3.06
CA ASN A 177 18.92 17.94 4.46
C ASN A 177 19.42 16.49 4.67
N PRO A 178 20.70 16.30 5.06
CA PRO A 178 21.27 14.96 5.23
C PRO A 178 20.70 14.19 6.43
N ARG A 179 19.94 14.84 7.32
CA ARG A 179 19.23 14.21 8.44
C ARG A 179 17.79 13.88 8.05
N THR A 180 17.64 13.19 6.92
CA THR A 180 16.34 12.77 6.38
C THR A 180 16.11 11.29 6.65
N ILE A 181 14.92 10.96 7.16
CA ILE A 181 14.45 9.58 7.27
C ILE A 181 13.22 9.41 6.38
N ALA A 182 13.28 8.44 5.46
CA ALA A 182 12.14 8.06 4.64
C ALA A 182 11.35 6.94 5.32
N TRP A 183 10.04 7.14 5.49
CA TRP A 183 9.17 6.18 6.15
C TRP A 183 8.04 5.74 5.24
N TYR A 184 7.76 4.44 5.31
CA TYR A 184 6.56 3.80 4.79
C TYR A 184 5.82 3.22 5.98
N ALA A 185 4.57 3.62 6.23
CA ALA A 185 3.69 2.82 7.06
C ALA A 185 2.21 3.25 6.90
N GLY A 186 1.31 2.35 7.28
CA GLY A 186 -0.14 2.50 7.21
C GLY A 186 -0.74 3.55 8.17
N GLN A 187 -1.84 3.20 8.84
CA GLN A 187 -2.71 4.20 9.48
C GLN A 187 -2.15 4.77 10.81
N GLU A 188 -1.35 4.01 11.57
CA GLU A 188 -0.78 4.41 12.88
C GLU A 188 0.65 4.94 12.80
N THR A 189 1.12 5.24 11.59
CA THR A 189 2.51 5.61 11.29
C THR A 189 2.99 6.81 12.07
N GLY A 190 2.15 7.84 12.23
CA GLY A 190 2.54 9.05 12.97
C GLY A 190 2.94 8.75 14.41
N ASN A 191 2.11 7.96 15.11
CA ASN A 191 2.36 7.55 16.49
C ASN A 191 3.58 6.60 16.58
N ALA A 192 3.66 5.62 15.68
CA ALA A 192 4.77 4.66 15.68
C ALA A 192 6.13 5.35 15.44
N ILE A 193 6.21 6.27 14.48
CA ILE A 193 7.41 7.05 14.21
C ILE A 193 7.78 7.90 15.42
N ALA A 194 6.82 8.60 16.02
CA ALA A 194 7.07 9.43 17.20
C ALA A 194 7.64 8.59 18.36
N ASN A 195 7.03 7.45 18.67
CA ASN A 195 7.49 6.57 19.74
C ASN A 195 8.91 6.05 19.50
N VAL A 196 9.26 5.72 18.26
CA VAL A 196 10.63 5.29 17.92
C VAL A 196 11.62 6.44 18.00
N LEU A 197 11.33 7.59 17.40
CA LEU A 197 12.24 8.74 17.37
C LEU A 197 12.46 9.35 18.76
N LEU A 198 11.45 9.33 19.62
CA LEU A 198 11.54 9.80 21.00
C LEU A 198 12.14 8.75 21.96
N GLY A 199 12.43 7.54 21.45
CA GLY A 199 13.01 6.46 22.25
C GLY A 199 12.05 5.81 23.25
N GLU A 200 10.74 6.07 23.14
CA GLU A 200 9.70 5.40 23.93
C GLU A 200 9.60 3.91 23.56
N VAL A 201 9.85 3.61 22.29
CA VAL A 201 9.91 2.24 21.76
C VAL A 201 11.21 2.05 20.99
N ASN A 202 11.90 0.95 21.26
CA ASN A 202 13.08 0.58 20.51
C ASN A 202 12.69 -0.27 19.29
N PRO A 203 13.17 0.04 18.06
CA PRO A 203 12.92 -0.79 16.90
C PRO A 203 13.42 -2.22 17.13
N SER A 204 12.52 -3.18 16.87
CA SER A 204 12.80 -4.62 17.02
C SER A 204 12.20 -5.48 15.90
N GLY A 205 11.62 -4.85 14.87
CA GLY A 205 11.07 -5.57 13.72
C GLY A 205 12.17 -6.16 12.86
N LYS A 206 11.91 -7.33 12.27
CA LYS A 206 12.80 -8.01 11.31
C LYS A 206 12.05 -8.20 9.99
N LEU A 207 12.75 -8.06 8.87
CA LEU A 207 12.14 -8.17 7.55
C LEU A 207 11.60 -9.60 7.30
N PRO A 208 10.31 -9.76 6.98
CA PRO A 208 9.75 -11.07 6.63
C PRO A 208 10.02 -11.46 5.17
N VAL A 209 10.70 -10.60 4.41
CA VAL A 209 11.00 -10.76 2.98
C VAL A 209 12.42 -10.28 2.68
N SER A 210 13.05 -10.85 1.66
CA SER A 210 14.31 -10.31 1.11
C SER A 210 14.02 -9.12 0.21
N TRP A 211 14.75 -8.02 0.40
CA TRP A 211 14.61 -6.81 -0.42
C TRP A 211 15.64 -6.82 -1.55
N PRO A 212 15.28 -7.14 -2.80
CA PRO A 212 16.23 -7.26 -3.89
C PRO A 212 16.93 -5.93 -4.20
N ARG A 213 18.13 -5.97 -4.77
CA ARG A 213 18.77 -4.79 -5.37
C ARG A 213 18.09 -4.37 -6.66
N ARG A 214 17.67 -5.34 -7.47
CA ARG A 214 16.94 -5.13 -8.73
C ARG A 214 15.86 -6.19 -8.91
N ILE A 215 14.81 -5.86 -9.65
CA ILE A 215 13.69 -6.79 -9.85
C ILE A 215 14.12 -8.06 -10.61
N GLU A 216 15.12 -7.92 -11.48
CA GLU A 216 15.75 -8.96 -12.27
C GLU A 216 16.46 -10.03 -11.43
N ASP A 217 16.77 -9.71 -10.17
CA ASP A 217 17.47 -10.61 -9.26
C ASP A 217 16.49 -11.48 -8.45
N THR A 218 15.18 -11.30 -8.64
CA THR A 218 14.15 -12.09 -7.94
C THR A 218 13.92 -13.46 -8.58
N PRO A 219 13.51 -14.49 -7.81
CA PRO A 219 13.38 -15.87 -8.31
C PRO A 219 12.35 -16.03 -9.43
N CYS A 220 11.27 -15.23 -9.41
CA CYS A 220 10.19 -15.30 -10.39
C CYS A 220 10.39 -14.34 -11.58
N TYR A 221 11.52 -13.63 -11.67
CA TYR A 221 11.76 -12.71 -12.77
C TYR A 221 11.67 -13.44 -14.12
N GLY A 222 10.91 -12.87 -15.05
CA GLY A 222 10.65 -13.48 -16.36
C GLY A 222 9.71 -14.68 -16.33
N ASN A 223 9.11 -15.03 -15.19
CA ASN A 223 8.13 -16.13 -15.06
C ASN A 223 6.91 -15.71 -14.23
N PHE A 224 6.81 -14.43 -13.86
CA PHE A 224 5.71 -13.90 -13.07
C PHE A 224 4.60 -13.38 -14.00
N GLY A 225 3.64 -14.25 -14.33
CA GLY A 225 2.38 -13.88 -14.97
C GLY A 225 2.50 -13.31 -16.39
N LEU A 226 3.52 -13.72 -17.16
CA LEU A 226 3.81 -13.17 -18.49
C LEU A 226 2.69 -13.44 -19.52
N ASP A 227 2.60 -14.67 -20.02
CA ASP A 227 1.58 -15.14 -20.96
C ASP A 227 0.41 -15.85 -20.24
N SER A 228 0.42 -15.84 -18.91
CA SER A 228 -0.58 -16.48 -18.06
C SER A 228 -1.99 -15.94 -18.25
N TYR A 229 -2.13 -14.78 -18.91
CA TYR A 229 -3.44 -14.27 -19.30
C TYR A 229 -4.12 -15.20 -20.32
N ASP A 230 -3.37 -15.68 -21.32
CA ASP A 230 -3.91 -16.56 -22.36
C ASP A 230 -3.88 -18.04 -21.94
N SER A 231 -2.82 -18.46 -21.23
CA SER A 231 -2.66 -19.86 -20.80
C SER A 231 -3.44 -20.20 -19.53
N LEU A 232 -3.80 -19.19 -18.71
CA LEU A 232 -4.34 -19.34 -17.35
C LEU A 232 -3.46 -20.21 -16.43
N GLU A 233 -2.18 -20.36 -16.77
CA GLU A 233 -1.20 -21.16 -16.07
C GLU A 233 0.05 -20.33 -15.75
N VAL A 234 0.64 -20.58 -14.57
CA VAL A 234 1.93 -20.01 -14.16
C VAL A 234 2.78 -21.13 -13.59
N GLU A 235 3.92 -21.40 -14.21
CA GLU A 235 4.89 -22.39 -13.71
C GLU A 235 5.81 -21.76 -12.66
N TYR A 236 5.93 -22.40 -11.50
CA TYR A 236 6.80 -21.97 -10.40
C TYR A 236 8.20 -22.57 -10.61
N VAL A 237 8.93 -21.99 -11.57
CA VAL A 237 10.24 -22.48 -12.03
C VAL A 237 11.31 -22.46 -10.94
N GLU A 238 11.15 -21.62 -9.92
CA GLU A 238 12.05 -21.51 -8.79
C GLU A 238 11.90 -22.66 -7.78
N GLY A 239 10.80 -23.42 -7.86
CA GLY A 239 10.49 -24.51 -6.95
C GLY A 239 10.52 -24.06 -5.48
N VAL A 240 11.38 -24.70 -4.67
CA VAL A 240 11.52 -24.37 -3.24
C VAL A 240 12.46 -23.18 -2.96
N PHE A 241 13.16 -22.68 -3.98
CA PHE A 241 14.13 -21.59 -3.85
C PHE A 241 13.44 -20.23 -3.95
N VAL A 242 12.48 -19.99 -3.06
CA VAL A 242 11.70 -18.76 -2.94
C VAL A 242 12.27 -17.86 -1.84
N GLY A 243 12.24 -16.55 -2.04
CA GLY A 243 12.71 -15.56 -1.06
C GLY A 243 14.21 -15.71 -0.80
N TYR A 244 14.61 -15.67 0.47
CA TYR A 244 16.03 -15.77 0.87
C TYR A 244 16.72 -17.03 0.33
N ARG A 245 16.01 -18.16 0.22
CA ARG A 245 16.54 -19.42 -0.32
C ARG A 245 17.05 -19.29 -1.75
N HIS A 246 16.44 -18.40 -2.54
CA HIS A 246 16.93 -18.09 -3.89
C HIS A 246 18.35 -17.52 -3.84
N TYR A 247 18.54 -16.51 -2.98
CA TYR A 247 19.80 -15.78 -2.88
C TYR A 247 20.89 -16.65 -2.24
N ASP A 248 20.54 -17.44 -1.22
CA ASP A 248 21.43 -18.45 -0.64
C ASP A 248 21.92 -19.44 -1.70
N GLN A 249 20.98 -20.00 -2.49
CA GLN A 249 21.30 -21.01 -3.50
C GLN A 249 22.13 -20.42 -4.66
N LYS A 250 21.80 -19.20 -5.09
CA LYS A 250 22.38 -18.58 -6.29
C LYS A 250 23.70 -17.88 -6.03
N TYR A 251 23.80 -17.18 -4.89
CA TYR A 251 24.93 -16.29 -4.58
C TYR A 251 25.70 -16.73 -3.34
N GLY A 252 25.12 -17.56 -2.47
CA GLY A 252 25.74 -17.99 -1.22
C GLY A 252 25.98 -16.86 -0.22
N SER A 253 25.36 -15.69 -0.42
CA SER A 253 25.51 -14.54 0.45
C SER A 253 24.31 -13.60 0.42
N ASP A 254 24.12 -12.90 1.53
CA ASP A 254 23.12 -11.84 1.71
C ASP A 254 23.55 -10.49 1.10
N GLU A 255 24.78 -10.36 0.60
CA GLU A 255 25.29 -9.10 0.06
C GLU A 255 24.59 -8.70 -1.26
N GLU A 256 23.99 -9.67 -1.95
CA GLU A 256 23.31 -9.46 -3.24
C GLU A 256 21.89 -8.91 -3.10
N VAL A 257 21.40 -8.71 -1.88
CA VAL A 257 20.15 -8.02 -1.58
C VAL A 257 20.43 -6.66 -0.92
N SER A 258 19.48 -5.73 -1.02
CA SER A 258 19.58 -4.44 -0.32
C SER A 258 19.40 -4.63 1.18
N PHE A 259 18.46 -5.51 1.56
CA PHE A 259 18.23 -5.93 2.92
C PHE A 259 17.82 -7.41 2.94
N PRO A 260 18.49 -8.28 3.70
CA PRO A 260 18.17 -9.69 3.73
C PRO A 260 16.94 -10.01 4.58
N PHE A 261 16.39 -11.21 4.37
CA PHE A 261 15.35 -11.76 5.24
C PHE A 261 15.87 -11.80 6.68
N GLY A 262 15.01 -11.48 7.64
CA GLY A 262 15.38 -11.44 9.05
C GLY A 262 16.25 -10.23 9.45
N TYR A 263 16.57 -9.32 8.53
CA TYR A 263 17.32 -8.10 8.86
C TYR A 263 16.47 -7.09 9.63
N GLY A 264 17.07 -6.43 10.62
CA GLY A 264 16.43 -5.34 11.34
C GLY A 264 17.33 -4.80 12.45
N LEU A 265 17.52 -3.48 12.45
CA LEU A 265 18.37 -2.78 13.41
C LEU A 265 17.62 -2.50 14.72
N SER A 266 18.39 -2.19 15.76
CA SER A 266 17.91 -1.78 17.08
C SER A 266 18.77 -0.65 17.62
N PHE A 267 18.23 0.17 18.52
CA PHE A 267 19.04 1.07 19.35
C PHE A 267 19.81 0.33 20.46
N VAL A 268 19.48 -0.95 20.67
CA VAL A 268 20.19 -1.86 21.58
C VAL A 268 21.15 -2.74 20.80
N THR A 269 22.31 -2.97 21.39
CA THR A 269 23.22 -4.04 20.97
C THR A 269 23.02 -5.26 21.86
N PHE A 270 22.87 -6.43 21.25
CA PHE A 270 22.77 -7.71 21.94
C PHE A 270 24.01 -8.56 21.70
N ALA A 271 24.54 -9.16 22.76
CA ALA A 271 25.48 -10.28 22.64
C ALA A 271 24.67 -11.59 22.59
N VAL A 272 24.74 -12.30 21.48
CA VAL A 272 24.02 -13.55 21.23
C VAL A 272 25.05 -14.68 21.15
N ASN A 273 25.01 -15.60 22.13
CA ASN A 273 25.94 -16.71 22.21
C ASN A 273 25.15 -18.02 22.15
N PRO A 274 25.35 -18.87 21.11
CA PRO A 274 24.79 -20.22 21.13
C PRO A 274 25.47 -20.99 22.26
N THR A 275 24.66 -21.61 23.11
CA THR A 275 25.18 -22.28 24.32
C THR A 275 25.09 -23.79 24.23
N ARG A 276 24.06 -24.34 23.58
CA ARG A 276 23.83 -25.78 23.54
C ARG A 276 22.91 -26.15 22.38
N ILE A 277 23.29 -27.17 21.62
CA ILE A 277 22.43 -27.83 20.63
C ILE A 277 22.43 -29.31 20.99
N GLU A 278 21.25 -29.89 21.19
CA GLU A 278 21.10 -31.30 21.52
C GLU A 278 19.91 -31.92 20.79
N GLY A 279 19.96 -33.24 20.61
CA GLY A 279 18.95 -33.98 19.86
C GLY A 279 19.54 -34.69 18.65
N LEU A 280 18.70 -35.43 17.94
CA LEU A 280 19.08 -36.18 16.76
C LEU A 280 18.09 -35.86 15.64
N ILE A 281 18.61 -35.51 14.47
CA ILE A 281 17.83 -35.52 13.23
C ILE A 281 17.84 -36.96 12.74
N SER A 282 16.79 -37.72 13.07
CA SER A 282 16.58 -38.99 12.38
C SER A 282 15.86 -38.70 11.06
N PRO A 283 16.36 -39.15 9.89
CA PRO A 283 15.54 -39.15 8.69
C PRO A 283 14.26 -39.95 8.99
N PRO A 284 13.09 -39.59 8.43
CA PRO A 284 11.89 -40.40 8.61
C PRO A 284 12.16 -41.81 8.05
N LEU A 285 12.43 -42.75 8.96
CA LEU A 285 12.47 -44.19 8.68
C LEU A 285 11.05 -44.63 8.39
N ASP A 286 10.69 -44.62 7.11
CA ASP A 286 9.41 -45.08 6.54
C ASP A 286 8.14 -44.41 7.09
N LYS A 287 7.29 -43.93 6.18
CA LYS A 287 5.96 -43.35 6.50
C LYS A 287 5.06 -44.27 7.34
N ALA A 288 5.41 -45.56 7.47
CA ALA A 288 4.67 -46.56 8.24
C ALA A 288 5.04 -46.62 9.74
N ARG A 289 6.05 -45.88 10.22
CA ARG A 289 6.51 -45.91 11.63
C ARG A 289 6.39 -44.59 12.39
N ALA A 290 5.60 -43.65 11.87
CA ALA A 290 5.21 -42.43 12.60
C ALA A 290 4.22 -42.74 13.74
N ASN A 291 4.67 -43.52 14.73
CA ASN A 291 4.02 -43.53 16.04
C ASN A 291 4.33 -42.18 16.69
N ASN A 292 3.29 -41.45 17.09
CA ASN A 292 3.26 -40.05 17.53
C ASN A 292 4.18 -39.63 18.71
N ASN A 293 5.15 -40.47 19.13
CA ASN A 293 6.02 -40.22 20.28
C ASN A 293 7.51 -40.18 19.93
N ASN A 294 7.91 -40.39 18.68
CA ASN A 294 9.33 -40.39 18.26
C ASN A 294 9.66 -39.17 17.40
N THR A 295 9.23 -37.98 17.83
CA THR A 295 9.70 -36.73 17.24
C THR A 295 11.18 -36.57 17.58
N SER A 296 12.02 -36.62 16.55
CA SER A 296 13.37 -36.07 16.56
C SER A 296 13.30 -34.62 17.04
N LEU A 297 13.51 -34.39 18.34
CA LEU A 297 13.51 -33.05 18.93
C LEU A 297 14.94 -32.54 18.95
N ILE A 298 15.18 -31.45 18.21
CA ILE A 298 16.38 -30.65 18.39
C ILE A 298 16.04 -29.56 19.41
N SER A 299 16.81 -29.47 20.49
CA SER A 299 16.78 -28.37 21.43
C SER A 299 17.96 -27.44 21.12
N VAL A 300 17.66 -26.17 20.85
CA VAL A 300 18.65 -25.11 20.67
C VAL A 300 18.50 -24.12 21.82
N THR A 301 19.57 -23.97 22.60
CA THR A 301 19.64 -23.00 23.71
C THR A 301 20.61 -21.89 23.35
N VAL A 302 20.14 -20.65 23.40
CA VAL A 302 20.91 -19.44 23.08
C VAL A 302 20.87 -18.49 24.28
N SER A 303 22.04 -18.00 24.69
CA SER A 303 22.14 -16.93 25.65
C SER A 303 22.09 -15.59 24.92
N VAL A 304 21.11 -14.76 25.26
CA VAL A 304 20.95 -13.41 24.72
C VAL A 304 21.14 -12.41 25.85
N ARG A 305 22.07 -11.47 25.68
CA ARG A 305 22.34 -10.42 26.65
C ARG A 305 22.24 -9.05 25.98
N ASN A 306 21.36 -8.21 26.50
CA ASN A 306 21.40 -6.77 26.22
C ASN A 306 22.68 -6.18 26.85
N ILE A 307 23.55 -5.58 26.04
CA ILE A 307 24.80 -4.94 26.49
C ILE A 307 24.75 -3.41 26.39
N SER A 308 23.57 -2.85 26.18
CA SER A 308 23.29 -1.42 26.15
C SER A 308 22.61 -0.96 27.45
N THR A 309 22.37 0.35 27.57
CA THR A 309 21.72 0.97 28.74
C THR A 309 20.21 1.15 28.57
N VAL A 310 19.67 0.89 27.38
CA VAL A 310 18.25 1.02 27.04
C VAL A 310 17.61 -0.36 26.88
N LEU A 311 16.29 -0.45 27.10
CA LEU A 311 15.54 -1.70 26.89
C LEU A 311 15.29 -1.95 25.39
N GLY A 312 15.10 -3.22 25.04
CA GLY A 312 14.83 -3.62 23.66
C GLY A 312 14.52 -5.11 23.57
N ALA A 313 14.11 -5.54 22.39
CA ALA A 313 13.82 -6.93 22.07
C ALA A 313 14.71 -7.40 20.91
N GLU A 314 15.04 -8.70 20.92
CA GLU A 314 15.80 -9.36 19.86
C GLU A 314 15.04 -10.62 19.39
N THR A 315 15.17 -10.93 18.10
CA THR A 315 14.64 -12.16 17.50
C THR A 315 15.78 -13.09 17.16
N VAL A 316 15.93 -14.16 17.94
CA VAL A 316 16.88 -15.25 17.64
C VAL A 316 16.33 -16.08 16.48
N GLN A 317 17.09 -16.17 15.39
CA GLN A 317 16.76 -16.93 14.19
C GLN A 317 17.60 -18.22 14.19
N VAL A 318 16.95 -19.38 13.99
CA VAL A 318 17.54 -20.74 14.10
C VAL A 318 17.22 -21.53 12.84
#